data_AF-A0A7C5EFS8-F1
#
_entry.id   AF-A0A7C5EFS8-F1
#
_cell.length_a   1.000
_cell.length_b   1.000
_cell.length_c   1.000
_cell.angle_alpha   90.00
_cell.angle_beta   90.00
_cell.angle_gamma   90.00
#
_symmetry.space_group_name_H-M   'P 1'
#
loop_
_entity.id
_entity.type
_entity.pdbx_description
1 polymer ?
#
loop_
_entity_poly.entity_id
_entity_poly.type
_entity_poly.pdbx_seq_one_letter_code
_entity_poly.pdbx_strand_id
1 'polypeptide(L)' 'MGTLYDMKAFYHWLERAKDRELVQRRDGLARALEHLTDPDVIGDARFLLKKIEEEMLARELRP' A
#
# COMPACT_ATOMS: atom_id res chain seq x y z
N MET A 1 -18.84 -6.95 -2.70
CA MET A 1 -17.86 -5.91 -2.32
C MET A 1 -16.85 -6.59 -1.42
N GLY A 2 -15.69 -6.93 -1.98
CA GLY A 2 -14.70 -7.83 -1.37
C GLY A 2 -14.09 -7.23 -0.11
N THR A 3 -14.28 -7.93 1.00
CA THR A 3 -13.69 -7.63 2.30
C THR A 3 -12.28 -8.21 2.39
N LEU A 4 -11.29 -7.60 1.71
CA LEU A 4 -9.89 -8.01 1.86
C LEU A 4 -9.08 -7.09 2.79
N TYR A 5 -9.54 -5.86 3.04
CA TYR A 5 -8.78 -4.91 3.85
C TYR A 5 -9.67 -3.92 4.60
N ASP A 6 -9.43 -3.76 5.90
CA ASP A 6 -9.99 -2.63 6.66
C ASP A 6 -9.25 -1.36 6.23
N MET A 7 -9.90 -0.57 5.38
CA MET A 7 -9.35 0.70 4.87
C MET A 7 -9.04 1.68 6.00
N LYS A 8 -9.80 1.67 7.10
CA LYS A 8 -9.55 2.56 8.24
C LYS A 8 -8.25 2.18 8.95
N ALA A 9 -8.05 0.88 9.17
CA ALA A 9 -6.81 0.37 9.73
C ALA A 9 -5.61 0.66 8.81
N PHE A 10 -5.80 0.55 7.49
CA PHE A 10 -4.78 0.90 6.50
C PHE A 10 -4.34 2.36 6.59
N TYR A 11 -5.26 3.31 6.55
CA TYR A 11 -4.92 4.73 6.59
C TYR A 11 -4.29 5.12 7.93
N HIS A 12 -4.80 4.58 9.03
CA HIS A 12 -4.20 4.81 10.33
C HIS A 12 -2.77 4.22 10.41
N TRP A 13 -2.51 3.06 9.80
CA TRP A 13 -1.15 2.54 9.68
C TRP A 13 -0.29 3.45 8.79
N LEU A 14 -0.79 3.88 7.64
CA LEU A 14 -0.08 4.73 6.67
C LEU A 14 0.42 6.03 7.30
N GLU A 15 -0.41 6.68 8.11
CA GLU A 15 -0.07 7.91 8.86
C GLU A 15 1.03 7.69 9.91
N ARG A 16 1.11 6.50 10.51
CA ARG A 16 2.03 6.20 11.62
C ARG A 16 3.27 5.41 11.21
N ALA A 17 3.25 4.80 10.03
CA ALA A 17 4.33 3.98 9.52
C ALA A 17 5.60 4.82 9.39
N LYS A 18 6.74 4.25 9.76
CA LYS A 18 8.05 4.82 9.48
C LYS A 18 8.41 4.61 8.01
N ASP A 19 9.31 5.41 7.49
CA ASP A 19 9.70 5.32 6.06
C ASP A 19 10.23 3.93 5.69
N ARG A 20 10.97 3.28 6.59
CA ARG A 20 11.42 1.89 6.39
C ARG A 20 10.24 0.91 6.25
N GLU A 21 9.17 1.10 7.02
CA GLU A 21 7.99 0.25 6.96
C GLU A 21 7.21 0.47 5.67
N LEU A 22 7.13 1.73 5.20
CA LEU A 22 6.54 2.07 3.91
C LEU A 22 7.29 1.37 2.76
N VAL A 23 8.62 1.46 2.74
CA VAL A 23 9.48 0.79 1.75
C VAL A 23 9.27 -0.73 1.79
N GLN A 24 9.33 -1.33 2.98
CA GLN A 24 9.16 -2.78 3.13
C GLN A 24 7.78 -3.25 2.64
N ARG A 25 6.72 -2.50 2.96
CA ARG A 25 5.35 -2.85 2.58
C ARG A 25 5.12 -2.67 1.08
N ARG A 26 5.64 -1.59 0.49
CA ARG A 26 5.66 -1.36 -0.96
C ARG A 26 6.30 -2.54 -1.69
N ASP A 27 7.51 -2.93 -1.29
CA ASP A 27 8.25 -4.02 -1.95
C ASP A 27 7.54 -5.37 -1.82
N GLY A 28 6.95 -5.64 -0.65
CA GLY A 28 6.14 -6.84 -0.43
C GLY A 28 4.91 -6.87 -1.34
N LEU A 29 4.18 -5.76 -1.46
CA LEU A 29 3.01 -5.64 -2.33
C LEU A 29 3.38 -5.74 -3.81
N ALA A 30 4.46 -5.07 -4.22
CA ALA A 30 4.95 -5.12 -5.60
C ALA A 30 5.31 -6.56 -6.01
N ARG A 31 6.04 -7.29 -5.15
CA ARG A 31 6.34 -8.72 -5.40
C ARG A 31 5.10 -9.59 -5.40
N ALA A 32 4.16 -9.37 -4.48
CA ALA A 32 2.92 -10.13 -4.44
C ALA A 32 2.11 -9.96 -5.74
N LEU A 33 2.07 -8.74 -6.29
CA LEU A 33 1.39 -8.44 -7.55
C LEU A 33 1.93 -9.22 -8.75
N GLU A 34 3.20 -9.65 -8.74
CA GLU A 34 3.78 -10.49 -9.80
C GLU A 34 3.18 -11.90 -9.85
N HIS A 35 2.58 -12.34 -8.73
CA HIS A 35 2.06 -13.71 -8.57
C HIS A 35 0.54 -13.77 -8.42
N LEU A 36 -0.14 -12.63 -8.25
CA LEU A 36 -1.59 -12.57 -8.15
C LEU A 36 -2.25 -12.80 -9.51
N THR A 37 -3.32 -13.58 -9.52
CA THR A 37 -4.07 -13.93 -10.74
C THR A 37 -5.51 -13.42 -10.71
N ASP A 38 -6.05 -13.15 -9.52
CA ASP A 38 -7.41 -12.64 -9.33
C ASP A 38 -7.48 -11.14 -9.64
N PRO A 39 -8.24 -10.70 -10.67
CA PRO A 39 -8.31 -9.30 -11.08
C PRO A 39 -8.81 -8.34 -9.99
N ASP A 40 -9.74 -8.79 -9.14
CA ASP A 40 -10.28 -7.94 -8.08
C ASP A 40 -9.23 -7.74 -6.98
N VAL A 41 -8.53 -8.81 -6.61
CA VAL A 41 -7.42 -8.77 -5.64
C VAL A 41 -6.25 -7.93 -6.17
N ILE A 42 -5.94 -8.04 -7.46
CA ILE A 42 -4.93 -7.20 -8.13
C ILE A 42 -5.34 -5.74 -8.07
N GLY A 43 -6.63 -5.42 -8.31
CA GLY A 43 -7.17 -4.07 -8.21
C GLY A 43 -6.96 -3.47 -6.82
N ASP A 44 -7.35 -4.21 -5.79
CA ASP A 44 -7.18 -3.80 -4.39
C ASP A 44 -5.69 -3.63 -4.02
N ALA A 45 -4.84 -4.60 -4.40
CA ALA A 45 -3.41 -4.54 -4.11
C ALA A 45 -2.72 -3.36 -4.83
N ARG A 46 -3.09 -3.07 -6.09
CA ARG A 46 -2.58 -1.89 -6.82
C ARG A 46 -3.04 -0.59 -6.17
N PHE A 47 -4.29 -0.53 -5.70
CA PHE A 47 -4.79 0.63 -4.99
C PHE A 47 -3.98 0.89 -3.71
N LEU A 48 -3.74 -0.14 -2.90
CA LEU A 48 -2.96 -0.03 -1.67
C LEU A 48 -1.50 0.37 -1.96
N LEU A 49 -0.88 -0.23 -2.97
CA LEU A 49 0.48 0.10 -3.40
C LEU A 49 0.59 1.59 -3.78
N LYS A 50 -0.33 2.07 -4.61
CA LYS A 50 -0.36 3.48 -5.02
C LYS A 50 -0.46 4.43 -3.83
N LYS A 51 -1.27 4.09 -2.82
CA LYS A 51 -1.43 4.91 -1.61
C LYS A 51 -0.15 4.98 -0.77
N ILE A 52 0.61 3.88 -0.71
CA ILE A 52 1.91 3.87 -0.05
C ILE A 52 2.91 4.77 -0.79
N GLU A 53 2.96 4.67 -2.13
CA GLU A 53 3.84 5.50 -2.96
C GLU A 53 3.51 6.99 -2.88
N GLU A 54 2.22 7.34 -2.86
CA GLU A 54 1.76 8.73 -2.67
C GLU A 54 2.21 9.29 -1.31
N GLU A 55 2.12 8.51 -0.23
CA GLU A 55 2.56 8.93 1.10
C GLU A 55 4.09 9.10 1.16
N MET A 56 4.84 8.17 0.58
CA MET A 56 6.30 8.27 0.50
C MET A 56 6.73 9.56 -0.22
N LEU A 57 6.12 9.85 -1.38
CA LEU A 57 6.37 11.07 -2.13
C LEU A 57 5.97 12.32 -1.35
N ALA A 58 4.83 12.29 -0.67
CA ALA A 58 4.36 13.42 0.14
C ALA A 58 5.35 13.78 1.27
N ARG A 59 6.00 12.78 1.87
CA ARG A 59 7.03 12.99 2.90
C ARG A 59 8.32 13.55 2.33
N GLU A 60 8.76 13.06 1.17
CA GLU A 60 9.94 13.63 0.49
C GLU A 60 9.74 15.11 0.11
N LEU A 61 8.51 15.51 -0.18
CA LEU A 61 8.15 16.89 -0.54
C LEU A 61 7.87 17.81 0.66
N ARG A 62 7.71 17.26 1.88
CA ARG A 62 7.47 18.01 3.13
C ARG A 62 8.72 17.89 4.03
N PRO A 63 9.77 18.68 3.79
CA PRO A 63 10.96 18.69 4.65
C PRO A 63 10.64 19.13 6.09
#